data_AF-A0A8S3ZM90-F1
#
_entry.id   AF-A0A8S3ZM90-F1
#
_cell.length_a   1.000
_cell.length_b   1.000
_cell.length_c   1.000
_cell.angle_alpha   90.00
_cell.angle_beta   90.00
_cell.angle_gamma   90.00
#
_symmetry.space_group_name_H-M   'P 1'
#
loop_
_entity.id
_entity.type
_entity.pdbx_description
1 polymer ?
#
loop_
_entity_poly.entity_id
_entity_poly.type
_entity_poly.pdbx_seq_one_letter_code
_entity_poly.pdbx_strand_id
1 'polypeptide(L)'
;MQGLSQTMASRRVLWVMMFFCVVRMSSAKVRLVNNGYEGVIIAINPNIKENTAILRRLEIFLTATSATLFKATKNQLYFREFIVFVPESWKSRQHYENSLDVELDRAQIIVDRSNPGYGDAPYVKQYAECGSPGLYIHLTPGYLLDDAVIQKWGRPEKTLVHEWAHLRWGLFDEYPIDAQDDAFYRYAGLWQPTRCSTEVDGSILNEYTSGSCKFDFFTGKPEKDCRFFPRMAANKAASSLMFMQYLDSIVAFCDDPVTAPRHLKHNFLAPNRQNRLCQYKSAWEVMRKHPDFAKRKKPLPRNTDTRPRFRYVQAHPRKRVLVLDTSGSMTGASLSVMKQAASNYILSCIETGSRLGIVQFSTNATALSPLTEVKSENDRFSLIDSLPTNADGKTSIGSGLKKGVE
;
A
#
# COMPACT_ATOMS: atom_id res chain seq x y z
N MET A 1 -30.99 -54.53 33.18
CA MET A 1 -31.35 -53.42 32.27
C MET A 1 -31.45 -52.17 33.15
N GLN A 2 -30.39 -51.37 33.31
CA GLN A 2 -30.10 -50.18 32.49
C GLN A 2 -31.40 -49.41 32.16
N GLY A 3 -31.64 -48.16 32.57
CA GLY A 3 -30.82 -47.20 33.31
C GLY A 3 -31.51 -45.83 33.38
N LEU A 4 -30.78 -44.86 33.96
CA LEU A 4 -30.86 -43.40 33.75
C LEU A 4 -32.03 -42.62 34.36
N SER A 5 -31.87 -42.29 35.65
CA SER A 5 -32.39 -41.04 36.24
C SER A 5 -31.41 -39.90 35.92
N GLN A 6 -31.82 -38.96 35.07
CA GLN A 6 -31.06 -37.74 34.78
C GLN A 6 -31.19 -36.75 35.94
N THR A 7 -30.09 -36.49 36.62
CA THR A 7 -29.95 -35.38 37.56
C THR A 7 -29.79 -34.06 36.81
N MET A 8 -30.65 -33.08 37.09
CA MET A 8 -30.50 -31.71 36.61
C MET A 8 -29.22 -31.09 37.20
N ALA A 9 -28.18 -30.95 36.38
CA ALA A 9 -27.04 -30.11 36.70
C ALA A 9 -27.37 -28.64 36.39
N SER A 10 -27.41 -27.82 37.43
CA SER A 10 -27.48 -26.36 37.36
C SER A 10 -26.32 -25.82 36.50
N ARG A 11 -26.63 -25.37 35.28
CA ARG A 11 -25.68 -24.65 34.42
C ARG A 11 -25.50 -23.25 34.98
N ARG A 12 -24.44 -23.04 35.76
CA ARG A 12 -23.90 -21.70 36.02
C ARG A 12 -23.36 -21.16 34.70
N VAL A 13 -24.10 -20.21 34.13
CA VAL A 13 -23.66 -19.44 32.95
C VAL A 13 -22.51 -18.54 33.40
N LEU A 14 -21.28 -18.90 33.03
CA LEU A 14 -20.12 -18.02 33.16
C LEU A 14 -20.27 -16.91 32.12
N TRP A 15 -20.57 -15.70 32.58
CA TRP A 15 -20.42 -14.49 31.78
C TRP A 15 -18.93 -14.17 31.66
N VAL A 16 -18.29 -14.64 30.59
CA VAL A 16 -16.96 -14.16 30.19
C VAL A 16 -17.16 -12.78 29.58
N MET A 17 -17.07 -11.75 30.42
CA MET A 17 -16.90 -10.38 29.94
C MET A 17 -15.47 -10.27 29.39
N MET A 18 -15.33 -10.58 28.10
CA MET A 18 -14.12 -10.31 27.34
C MET A 18 -13.98 -8.79 27.27
N PHE A 19 -13.25 -8.21 28.21
CA PHE A 19 -12.73 -6.86 28.08
C PHE A 19 -11.72 -6.91 26.92
N PHE A 20 -12.22 -6.76 25.70
CA PHE A 20 -11.39 -6.26 24.62
C PHE A 20 -10.88 -4.92 25.14
N CYS A 21 -9.60 -4.88 25.48
CA CYS A 21 -8.86 -3.64 25.37
C CYS A 21 -8.97 -3.27 23.90
N VAL A 22 -10.05 -2.57 23.55
CA VAL A 22 -10.11 -1.78 22.35
C VAL A 22 -9.11 -0.67 22.63
N VAL A 23 -7.82 -1.00 22.47
CA VAL A 23 -6.91 -0.07 21.82
C VAL A 23 -7.75 0.40 20.64
N ARG A 24 -8.17 1.66 20.67
CA ARG A 24 -8.67 2.31 19.46
C ARG A 24 -7.47 2.33 18.53
N MET A 25 -7.21 1.18 17.90
CA MET A 25 -6.38 1.01 16.75
C MET A 25 -7.11 1.84 15.71
N SER A 26 -6.72 3.11 15.64
CA SER A 26 -7.16 3.99 14.57
C SER A 26 -6.47 3.44 13.33
N SER A 27 -7.13 2.45 12.73
CA SER A 27 -6.68 1.74 11.53
C SER A 27 -6.27 2.80 10.51
N ALA A 28 -4.97 2.88 10.22
CA ALA A 28 -4.49 3.69 9.11
C ALA A 28 -4.79 2.97 7.78
N LYS A 29 -6.07 2.72 7.53
CA LYS A 29 -6.60 2.40 6.21
C LYS A 29 -6.76 3.74 5.51
N VAL A 30 -6.28 3.89 4.27
CA VAL A 30 -6.45 5.15 3.52
C VAL A 30 -7.91 5.55 3.50
N ARG A 31 -8.21 6.69 4.12
CA ARG A 31 -9.56 7.25 4.23
C ARG A 31 -9.76 8.28 3.15
N LEU A 32 -10.99 8.38 2.68
CA LEU A 32 -11.35 9.37 1.68
C LEU A 32 -12.35 10.34 2.31
N VAL A 33 -11.87 11.50 2.72
CA VAL A 33 -12.64 12.51 3.46
C VAL A 33 -12.83 13.72 2.56
N ASN A 34 -14.07 14.09 2.25
CA ASN A 34 -14.36 15.24 1.38
C ASN A 34 -13.48 15.25 0.12
N ASN A 35 -13.45 14.14 -0.63
CA ASN A 35 -12.69 13.96 -1.87
C ASN A 35 -11.15 13.92 -1.74
N GLY A 36 -10.58 14.12 -0.54
CA GLY A 36 -9.15 14.02 -0.28
C GLY A 36 -8.78 12.69 0.39
N TYR A 37 -7.78 12.00 -0.14
CA TYR A 37 -7.18 10.85 0.53
C TYR A 37 -6.36 11.31 1.74
N GLU A 38 -6.64 10.73 2.89
CA GLU A 38 -5.96 10.98 4.17
C GLU A 38 -5.37 9.66 4.69
N GLY A 39 -4.26 9.78 5.43
CA GLY A 39 -3.55 8.63 6.00
C GLY A 39 -2.88 7.72 4.97
N VAL A 40 -2.36 8.27 3.86
CA VAL A 40 -1.55 7.49 2.91
C VAL A 40 -0.15 7.30 3.49
N ILE A 41 0.21 6.06 3.82
CA ILE A 41 1.47 5.75 4.49
C ILE A 41 2.57 5.48 3.45
N ILE A 42 3.72 6.12 3.66
CA ILE A 42 4.97 5.88 2.94
C ILE A 42 5.98 5.33 3.95
N ALA A 43 6.50 4.12 3.74
CA ALA A 43 7.51 3.51 4.58
C ALA A 43 8.87 3.49 3.89
N ILE A 44 9.90 4.02 4.53
CA ILE A 44 11.28 3.91 4.04
C ILE A 44 11.97 2.76 4.77
N ASN A 45 12.49 1.79 4.02
CA ASN A 45 13.13 0.61 4.60
C ASN A 45 14.38 1.02 5.40
N PRO A 46 14.60 0.48 6.63
CA PRO A 46 15.79 0.78 7.44
C PRO A 46 17.14 0.53 6.76
N ASN A 47 17.17 -0.33 5.75
CA ASN A 47 18.35 -0.66 4.96
C ASN A 47 18.74 0.41 3.92
N ILE A 48 17.91 1.44 3.75
CA ILE A 48 18.20 2.59 2.90
C ILE A 48 19.08 3.58 3.67
N LYS A 49 20.22 3.94 3.09
CA LYS A 49 21.13 4.93 3.67
C LYS A 49 20.44 6.29 3.77
N GLU A 50 20.63 6.98 4.90
CA GLU A 50 20.05 8.30 5.11
C GLU A 50 20.46 9.27 3.99
N ASN A 51 19.46 9.81 3.32
CA ASN A 51 19.60 10.89 2.35
C ASN A 51 18.35 11.78 2.38
N THR A 52 18.50 13.00 2.90
CA THR A 52 17.40 13.97 2.99
C THR A 52 16.77 14.34 1.65
N ALA A 53 17.49 14.16 0.53
CA ALA A 53 16.95 14.39 -0.80
C ALA A 53 15.79 13.45 -1.14
N ILE A 54 15.74 12.26 -0.54
CA ILE A 54 14.64 11.29 -0.70
C ILE A 54 13.33 11.91 -0.19
N LEU A 55 13.34 12.47 1.03
CA LEU A 55 12.15 13.11 1.62
C LEU A 55 11.70 14.31 0.78
N ARG A 56 12.64 15.15 0.37
CA ARG A 56 12.36 16.31 -0.49
C ARG A 56 11.77 15.90 -1.84
N ARG A 57 12.31 14.87 -2.50
CA ARG A 57 11.82 14.39 -3.80
C ARG A 57 10.44 13.75 -3.66
N LEU A 58 10.19 13.00 -2.58
CA LEU A 58 8.85 12.48 -2.27
C LEU A 58 7.83 13.62 -2.13
N GLU A 59 8.14 14.68 -1.37
CA GLU A 59 7.23 15.83 -1.23
C GLU A 59 6.91 16.48 -2.58
N ILE A 60 7.93 16.73 -3.40
CA ILE A 60 7.78 17.35 -4.73
C ILE A 60 6.90 16.47 -5.62
N PHE A 61 7.25 15.19 -5.75
CA PHE A 61 6.56 14.27 -6.64
C PHE A 61 5.12 14.07 -6.21
N LEU A 62 4.88 13.76 -4.93
CA LEU A 62 3.53 13.47 -4.43
C LEU A 62 2.61 14.70 -4.39
N THR A 63 3.17 15.90 -4.19
CA THR A 63 2.42 17.15 -4.35
C THR A 63 1.94 17.33 -5.78
N ALA A 64 2.82 17.08 -6.77
CA ALA A 64 2.46 17.14 -8.18
C ALA A 64 1.48 16.00 -8.57
N THR A 65 1.68 14.79 -8.05
CA THR A 65 0.78 13.64 -8.23
C THR A 65 -0.62 13.97 -7.75
N SER A 66 -0.77 14.66 -6.61
CA SER A 66 -2.08 15.07 -6.09
C SER A 66 -2.84 15.96 -7.09
N ALA A 67 -2.16 16.95 -7.67
CA ALA A 67 -2.75 17.83 -8.67
C ALA A 67 -3.09 17.09 -9.97
N THR A 68 -2.25 16.15 -10.40
CA THR A 68 -2.47 15.33 -11.60
C THR A 68 -3.62 14.36 -11.40
N LEU A 69 -3.70 13.70 -10.24
CA LEU A 69 -4.80 12.81 -9.86
C LEU A 69 -6.13 13.56 -9.87
N PHE A 70 -6.15 14.78 -9.36
CA PHE A 70 -7.34 15.63 -9.36
C PHE A 70 -7.86 15.88 -10.77
N LYS A 71 -6.98 16.30 -11.68
CA LYS A 71 -7.34 16.53 -13.09
C LYS A 71 -7.78 15.23 -13.77
N ALA A 72 -6.99 14.17 -13.64
CA ALA A 72 -7.24 12.87 -14.23
C ALA A 72 -8.57 12.27 -13.75
N THR A 73 -8.99 12.59 -12.53
CA THR A 73 -10.24 12.11 -11.95
C THR A 73 -11.45 13.01 -12.17
N LYS A 74 -11.39 13.92 -13.15
CA LYS A 74 -12.45 14.90 -13.42
C LYS A 74 -12.75 15.78 -12.20
N ASN A 75 -11.69 16.19 -11.49
CA ASN A 75 -11.71 17.02 -10.28
C ASN A 75 -12.43 16.37 -9.09
N GLN A 76 -12.36 15.04 -8.97
CA GLN A 76 -13.07 14.32 -7.90
C GLN A 76 -12.19 13.86 -6.76
N LEU A 77 -10.92 13.54 -7.00
CA LEU A 77 -10.05 12.92 -5.98
C LEU A 77 -8.66 13.52 -6.00
N TYR A 78 -8.08 13.73 -4.82
CA TYR A 78 -6.72 14.22 -4.66
C TYR A 78 -6.11 13.67 -3.37
N PHE A 79 -4.80 13.84 -3.17
CA PHE A 79 -4.16 13.52 -1.90
C PHE A 79 -4.20 14.72 -0.96
N ARG A 80 -4.68 14.50 0.26
CA ARG A 80 -4.71 15.53 1.32
C ARG A 80 -3.66 15.30 2.38
N GLU A 81 -3.32 14.05 2.70
CA GLU A 81 -2.32 13.75 3.71
C GLU A 81 -1.47 12.53 3.37
N PHE A 82 -0.16 12.70 3.52
CA PHE A 82 0.83 11.62 3.53
C PHE A 82 1.48 11.52 4.90
N ILE A 83 1.68 10.29 5.37
CA ILE A 83 2.42 9.97 6.59
C ILE A 83 3.69 9.24 6.17
N VAL A 84 4.83 9.91 6.31
CA VAL A 84 6.15 9.38 5.97
C VAL A 84 6.77 8.75 7.21
N PHE A 85 6.86 7.43 7.21
CA PHE A 85 7.59 6.68 8.22
C PHE A 85 9.08 6.65 7.89
N VAL A 86 9.84 7.41 8.68
CA VAL A 86 11.30 7.48 8.61
C VAL A 86 11.87 6.37 9.50
N PRO A 87 12.82 5.55 9.02
CA PRO A 87 13.35 4.43 9.78
C PRO A 87 14.23 4.91 10.94
N GLU A 88 14.33 4.09 11.98
CA GLU A 88 15.18 4.35 13.16
C GLU A 88 16.67 4.45 12.82
N SER A 89 17.10 3.83 11.71
CA SER A 89 18.47 3.92 11.21
C SER A 89 18.85 5.33 10.74
N TRP A 90 17.88 6.22 10.54
CA TRP A 90 18.11 7.63 10.19
C TRP A 90 18.10 8.50 11.44
N LYS A 91 18.85 9.59 11.41
CA LYS A 91 18.92 10.53 12.53
C LYS A 91 17.56 11.16 12.81
N SER A 92 17.11 11.01 14.06
CA SER A 92 15.90 11.65 14.57
C SER A 92 15.96 13.17 14.49
N ARG A 93 14.82 13.80 14.20
CA ARG A 93 14.66 15.25 14.07
C ARG A 93 13.48 15.72 14.93
N GLN A 94 13.56 16.96 15.42
CA GLN A 94 12.53 17.52 16.32
C GLN A 94 11.11 17.55 15.73
N HIS A 95 10.97 17.65 14.41
CA HIS A 95 9.67 17.67 13.74
C HIS A 95 9.13 16.27 13.40
N TYR A 96 9.87 15.21 13.74
CA TYR A 96 9.36 13.84 13.59
C TYR A 96 8.47 13.52 14.77
N GLU A 97 7.21 13.24 14.49
CA GLU A 97 6.23 12.76 15.45
C GLU A 97 6.51 11.31 15.84
N ASN A 98 6.07 10.89 17.02
CA ASN A 98 6.24 9.52 17.47
C ASN A 98 5.23 8.60 16.76
N SER A 99 5.69 7.49 16.19
CA SER A 99 4.87 6.57 15.37
C SER A 99 3.94 5.64 16.18
N LEU A 100 3.40 6.07 17.33
CA LEU A 100 2.70 5.23 18.31
C LEU A 100 1.60 4.32 17.72
N ASP A 101 1.03 4.72 16.58
CA ASP A 101 -0.14 4.09 15.97
C ASP A 101 0.02 3.70 14.49
N VAL A 102 1.24 3.72 13.92
CA VAL A 102 1.46 3.46 12.49
C VAL A 102 1.96 2.04 12.25
N GLU A 103 1.08 1.17 11.73
CA GLU A 103 1.43 -0.18 11.31
C GLU A 103 2.12 -0.13 9.93
N LEU A 104 3.43 -0.38 9.91
CA LEU A 104 4.30 -0.36 8.72
C LEU A 104 3.89 -1.37 7.63
N ASP A 105 3.31 -2.51 8.04
CA ASP A 105 2.82 -3.57 7.17
C ASP A 105 1.66 -3.12 6.26
N ARG A 106 1.08 -1.95 6.52
CA ARG A 106 0.00 -1.34 5.73
C ARG A 106 0.44 -0.15 4.89
N ALA A 107 1.74 0.07 4.70
CA ALA A 107 2.24 1.13 3.84
C ALA A 107 1.74 0.98 2.39
N GLN A 108 1.16 2.05 1.83
CA GLN A 108 0.76 2.08 0.43
C GLN A 108 1.96 2.28 -0.49
N ILE A 109 2.97 2.99 -0.02
CA ILE A 109 4.20 3.24 -0.75
C ILE A 109 5.36 2.77 0.11
N ILE A 110 6.23 1.94 -0.46
CA ILE A 110 7.48 1.53 0.17
C ILE A 110 8.66 2.09 -0.62
N VAL A 111 9.65 2.62 0.08
CA VAL A 111 10.93 3.01 -0.51
C VAL A 111 11.96 1.99 -0.05
N ASP A 112 12.40 1.16 -0.98
CA ASP A 112 13.33 0.07 -0.71
C ASP A 112 14.42 -0.02 -1.80
N ARG A 113 15.32 -0.98 -1.66
CA ARG A 113 16.41 -1.24 -2.62
C ARG A 113 15.81 -1.68 -3.96
N SER A 114 16.59 -1.51 -5.02
CA SER A 114 16.23 -1.99 -6.35
C SER A 114 15.82 -3.47 -6.32
N ASN A 115 14.70 -3.79 -6.97
CA ASN A 115 14.25 -5.16 -7.08
C ASN A 115 15.08 -5.90 -8.14
N PRO A 116 15.50 -7.17 -7.95
CA PRO A 116 16.29 -7.88 -8.96
C PRO A 116 15.61 -8.02 -10.34
N GLY A 117 14.27 -8.11 -10.37
CA GLY A 117 13.50 -8.24 -11.61
C GLY A 117 13.10 -6.90 -12.22
N TYR A 118 12.83 -5.87 -11.39
CA TYR A 118 12.31 -4.57 -11.85
C TYR A 118 13.36 -3.44 -11.81
N GLY A 119 14.53 -3.68 -11.24
CA GLY A 119 15.56 -2.65 -11.03
C GLY A 119 15.02 -1.48 -10.21
N ASP A 120 15.20 -0.27 -10.75
CA ASP A 120 14.69 0.99 -10.20
C ASP A 120 13.35 1.42 -10.82
N ALA A 121 12.66 0.53 -11.55
CA ALA A 121 11.32 0.83 -12.04
C ALA A 121 10.35 1.00 -10.85
N PRO A 122 9.50 2.04 -10.84
CA PRO A 122 8.35 2.06 -9.96
C PRO A 122 7.36 0.97 -10.39
N TYR A 123 6.77 0.26 -9.43
CA TYR A 123 5.75 -0.76 -9.73
C TYR A 123 4.80 -0.99 -8.55
N VAL A 124 3.63 -1.56 -8.82
CA VAL A 124 2.74 -2.11 -7.80
C VAL A 124 2.88 -3.62 -7.69
N LYS A 125 2.96 -4.13 -6.46
CA LYS A 125 2.80 -5.57 -6.20
C LYS A 125 1.31 -5.94 -6.28
N GLN A 126 0.87 -6.23 -7.50
CA GLN A 126 -0.50 -6.57 -7.87
C GLN A 126 -0.67 -8.10 -7.98
N TYR A 127 -1.56 -8.69 -7.19
CA TYR A 127 -1.92 -10.12 -7.25
C TYR A 127 -3.43 -10.35 -7.39
N ALA A 128 -4.20 -9.28 -7.25
CA ALA A 128 -5.65 -9.33 -7.18
C ALA A 128 -6.31 -9.25 -8.56
N GLU A 129 -7.61 -9.53 -8.59
CA GLU A 129 -8.45 -9.42 -9.78
C GLU A 129 -8.79 -7.96 -10.13
N CYS A 130 -9.38 -7.75 -11.31
CA CYS A 130 -9.81 -6.44 -11.75
C CYS A 130 -10.69 -5.73 -10.72
N GLY A 131 -10.39 -4.46 -10.43
CA GLY A 131 -11.17 -3.66 -9.48
C GLY A 131 -10.78 -3.86 -8.01
N SER A 132 -9.88 -4.82 -7.72
CA SER A 132 -9.39 -5.09 -6.37
C SER A 132 -8.04 -4.43 -6.11
N PRO A 133 -7.79 -3.90 -4.91
CA PRO A 133 -6.56 -3.19 -4.61
C PRO A 133 -5.33 -4.11 -4.62
N GLY A 134 -4.19 -3.56 -5.00
CA GLY A 134 -2.86 -4.17 -4.85
C GLY A 134 -2.32 -4.09 -3.42
N LEU A 135 -1.10 -4.57 -3.21
CA LEU A 135 -0.46 -4.54 -1.88
C LEU A 135 0.20 -3.19 -1.58
N TYR A 136 1.12 -2.76 -2.43
CA TYR A 136 1.89 -1.52 -2.28
C TYR A 136 2.50 -1.08 -3.61
N ILE A 137 2.82 0.21 -3.70
CA ILE A 137 3.73 0.79 -4.69
C ILE A 137 5.15 0.67 -4.14
N HIS A 138 6.06 0.16 -4.94
CA HIS A 138 7.48 0.08 -4.62
C HIS A 138 8.24 1.16 -5.39
N LEU A 139 8.95 2.01 -4.66
CA LEU A 139 9.87 3.02 -5.18
C LEU A 139 11.29 2.74 -4.69
N THR A 140 12.27 3.28 -5.39
CA THR A 140 13.68 3.17 -4.99
C THR A 140 14.33 4.54 -4.86
N PRO A 141 15.44 4.64 -4.11
CA PRO A 141 16.28 5.84 -4.15
C PRO A 141 16.76 6.18 -5.57
N GLY A 142 17.01 5.17 -6.43
CA GLY A 142 17.37 5.38 -7.84
C GLY A 142 16.28 6.16 -8.58
N TYR A 143 15.03 5.69 -8.52
CA TYR A 143 13.90 6.40 -9.12
C TYR A 143 13.67 7.79 -8.52
N LEU A 144 13.91 7.98 -7.22
CA LEU A 144 13.65 9.26 -6.56
C LEU A 144 14.75 10.31 -6.83
N LEU A 145 15.99 9.88 -7.07
CA LEU A 145 17.16 10.75 -7.07
C LEU A 145 17.86 10.86 -8.42
N ASP A 146 17.75 9.86 -9.29
CA ASP A 146 18.40 9.82 -10.61
C ASP A 146 17.44 10.26 -11.72
N ASP A 147 17.66 11.46 -12.25
CA ASP A 147 16.84 12.02 -13.32
C ASP A 147 16.94 11.19 -14.63
N ALA A 148 18.01 10.44 -14.85
CA ALA A 148 18.13 9.53 -16.00
C ALA A 148 17.25 8.28 -15.85
N VAL A 149 17.03 7.81 -14.62
CA VAL A 149 16.04 6.75 -14.34
C VAL A 149 14.64 7.30 -14.53
N ILE A 150 14.35 8.49 -13.97
CA ILE A 150 13.04 9.15 -14.07
C ILE A 150 12.61 9.32 -15.54
N GLN A 151 13.51 9.82 -16.39
CA GLN A 151 13.20 10.10 -17.80
C GLN A 151 12.67 8.89 -18.57
N LYS A 152 13.07 7.66 -18.20
CA LYS A 152 12.59 6.42 -18.85
C LYS A 152 11.09 6.17 -18.60
N TRP A 153 10.57 6.66 -17.49
CA TRP A 153 9.19 6.43 -17.05
C TRP A 153 8.28 7.66 -17.25
N GLY A 154 8.86 8.76 -17.74
CA GLY A 154 8.18 10.03 -17.93
C GLY A 154 8.09 10.86 -16.66
N ARG A 155 7.10 11.77 -16.63
CA ARG A 155 6.94 12.72 -15.53
C ARG A 155 6.46 12.00 -14.26
N PRO A 156 7.15 12.12 -13.11
CA PRO A 156 6.85 11.36 -11.89
C PRO A 156 5.40 11.46 -11.43
N GLU A 157 4.76 12.61 -11.60
CA GLU A 157 3.37 12.83 -11.20
C GLU A 157 2.38 11.98 -12.00
N LYS A 158 2.68 11.64 -13.26
CA LYS A 158 1.82 10.78 -14.08
C LYS A 158 2.10 9.31 -13.79
N THR A 159 3.37 8.95 -13.67
CA THR A 159 3.81 7.61 -13.26
C THR A 159 3.20 7.21 -11.92
N LEU A 160 3.22 8.11 -10.93
CA LEU A 160 2.62 7.80 -9.63
C LEU A 160 1.08 7.78 -9.65
N VAL A 161 0.41 8.50 -10.56
CA VAL A 161 -1.05 8.33 -10.76
C VAL A 161 -1.36 6.98 -11.39
N HIS A 162 -0.55 6.55 -12.34
CA HIS A 162 -0.62 5.23 -12.96
C HIS A 162 -0.44 4.11 -11.92
N GLU A 163 0.62 4.17 -11.11
CA GLU A 163 0.83 3.22 -10.00
C GLU A 163 -0.28 3.29 -8.94
N TRP A 164 -0.78 4.49 -8.61
CA TRP A 164 -1.91 4.61 -7.70
C TRP A 164 -3.17 3.94 -8.25
N ALA A 165 -3.39 4.00 -9.56
CA ALA A 165 -4.54 3.37 -10.19
C ALA A 165 -4.45 1.83 -10.16
N HIS A 166 -3.26 1.26 -10.34
CA HIS A 166 -3.00 -0.15 -10.06
C HIS A 166 -3.29 -0.49 -8.59
N LEU A 167 -2.69 0.25 -7.66
CA LEU A 167 -2.79 -0.02 -6.22
C LEU A 167 -4.22 0.10 -5.69
N ARG A 168 -4.90 1.22 -5.96
CA ARG A 168 -6.14 1.58 -5.27
C ARG A 168 -7.37 1.02 -5.96
N TRP A 169 -7.37 0.98 -7.29
CA TRP A 169 -8.56 0.63 -8.09
C TRP A 169 -8.42 -0.68 -8.84
N GLY A 170 -7.28 -1.37 -8.73
CA GLY A 170 -7.10 -2.66 -9.39
C GLY A 170 -7.15 -2.56 -10.91
N LEU A 171 -6.64 -1.47 -11.48
CA LEU A 171 -6.48 -1.35 -12.92
C LEU A 171 -5.26 -2.14 -13.39
N PHE A 172 -5.23 -2.44 -14.68
CA PHE A 172 -4.10 -3.05 -15.37
C PHE A 172 -3.62 -2.17 -16.51
N ASP A 173 -2.41 -2.48 -16.99
CA ASP A 173 -1.83 -1.82 -18.14
C ASP A 173 -2.66 -2.09 -19.40
N GLU A 174 -2.75 -1.05 -20.22
CA GLU A 174 -3.46 -1.05 -21.49
C GLU A 174 -2.50 -1.22 -22.69
N TYR A 175 -1.24 -1.60 -22.42
CA TYR A 175 -0.24 -2.06 -23.38
C TYR A 175 0.04 -3.56 -23.17
N PRO A 176 0.54 -4.29 -24.20
CA PRO A 176 0.82 -5.71 -24.09
C PRO A 176 2.05 -5.96 -23.21
N ILE A 177 1.89 -6.76 -22.16
CA ILE A 177 2.99 -7.15 -21.26
C ILE A 177 3.02 -8.66 -21.10
N ASP A 178 1.85 -9.28 -20.91
CA ASP A 178 1.75 -10.69 -20.62
C ASP A 178 1.90 -11.51 -21.92
N ALA A 179 2.38 -12.75 -21.83
CA ALA A 179 2.53 -13.63 -23.00
C ALA A 179 1.22 -13.95 -23.74
N GLN A 180 0.06 -13.69 -23.11
CA GLN A 180 -1.27 -13.83 -23.71
C GLN A 180 -1.78 -12.54 -24.35
N ASP A 181 -1.08 -11.42 -24.16
CA ASP A 181 -1.41 -10.16 -24.80
C ASP A 181 -0.72 -10.09 -26.17
N ASP A 182 -1.32 -9.39 -27.12
CA ASP A 182 -0.79 -9.26 -28.48
C ASP A 182 -0.39 -7.81 -28.77
N ALA A 183 0.70 -7.60 -29.49
CA ALA A 183 1.11 -6.25 -29.92
C ALA A 183 0.18 -5.65 -30.99
N PHE A 184 -0.52 -6.49 -31.73
CA PHE A 184 -1.43 -6.09 -32.80
C PHE A 184 -2.66 -6.99 -32.84
N TYR A 185 -3.78 -6.43 -33.27
CA TYR A 185 -5.04 -7.14 -33.52
C TYR A 185 -5.62 -6.74 -34.88
N ARG A 186 -6.53 -7.55 -35.41
CA ARG A 186 -7.14 -7.30 -36.71
C ARG A 186 -8.50 -6.63 -36.56
N TYR A 187 -8.71 -5.51 -37.24
CA TYR A 187 -9.99 -4.79 -37.28
C TYR A 187 -10.22 -4.20 -38.68
N ALA A 188 -11.43 -4.39 -39.22
CA ALA A 188 -11.81 -3.94 -40.56
C ALA A 188 -10.79 -4.33 -41.66
N GLY A 189 -10.26 -5.55 -41.58
CA GLY A 189 -9.29 -6.08 -42.53
C GLY A 189 -7.84 -5.63 -42.31
N LEU A 190 -7.58 -4.64 -41.45
CA LEU A 190 -6.26 -4.07 -41.19
C LEU A 190 -5.70 -4.51 -39.83
N TRP A 191 -4.37 -4.59 -39.74
CA TRP A 191 -3.69 -4.78 -38.46
C TRP A 191 -3.54 -3.46 -37.73
N GLN A 192 -4.01 -3.43 -36.50
CA GLN A 192 -4.01 -2.28 -35.62
C GLN A 192 -3.10 -2.55 -34.42
N PRO A 193 -2.27 -1.59 -33.99
CA PRO A 193 -1.50 -1.74 -32.77
C PRO A 193 -2.40 -1.68 -31.53
N THR A 194 -2.05 -2.48 -30.53
CA THR A 194 -2.72 -2.52 -29.23
C THR A 194 -2.51 -1.20 -28.49
N ARG A 195 -3.59 -0.43 -28.36
CA ARG A 195 -3.63 0.88 -27.71
C ARG A 195 -5.02 1.10 -27.13
N CYS A 196 -5.10 1.71 -25.96
CA CYS A 196 -6.40 2.08 -25.40
C CYS A 196 -7.10 3.16 -26.22
N SER A 197 -6.40 4.25 -26.55
CA SER A 197 -6.91 5.31 -27.40
C SER A 197 -6.30 5.19 -28.78
N THR A 198 -7.15 5.11 -29.81
CA THR A 198 -6.71 5.10 -31.21
C THR A 198 -6.13 6.45 -31.66
N GLU A 199 -6.31 7.50 -30.84
CA GLU A 199 -5.78 8.85 -31.11
C GLU A 199 -4.29 8.99 -30.80
N VAL A 200 -3.67 8.02 -30.10
CA VAL A 200 -2.23 8.06 -29.82
C VAL A 200 -1.48 7.90 -31.12
N ASP A 201 -0.95 8.99 -31.67
CA ASP A 201 -0.21 8.97 -32.93
C ASP A 201 1.17 8.31 -32.75
N GLY A 202 1.66 7.66 -33.80
CA GLY A 202 2.94 6.95 -33.75
C GLY A 202 3.20 6.10 -34.99
N SER A 203 4.30 5.36 -34.94
CA SER A 203 4.79 4.53 -36.04
C SER A 203 4.93 3.09 -35.61
N ILE A 204 4.76 2.17 -36.55
CA ILE A 204 5.04 0.75 -36.35
C ILE A 204 6.44 0.47 -36.87
N LEU A 205 7.36 0.13 -35.97
CA LEU A 205 8.77 -0.07 -36.28
C LEU A 205 9.25 -1.40 -35.70
N ASN A 206 10.31 -1.94 -36.28
CA ASN A 206 11.00 -3.11 -35.73
C ASN A 206 11.80 -2.69 -34.49
N GLU A 207 11.58 -3.38 -33.37
CA GLU A 207 12.11 -3.03 -32.05
C GLU A 207 13.65 -2.97 -31.99
N TYR A 208 14.33 -3.83 -32.77
CA TYR A 208 15.78 -3.96 -32.72
C TYR A 208 16.49 -3.07 -33.75
N THR A 209 15.90 -2.91 -34.93
CA THR A 209 16.52 -2.14 -36.03
C THR A 209 16.05 -0.70 -36.09
N SER A 210 14.96 -0.35 -35.40
CA SER A 210 14.24 0.93 -35.53
C SER A 210 13.78 1.24 -36.96
N GLY A 211 13.81 0.25 -37.86
CA GLY A 211 13.42 0.37 -39.26
C GLY A 211 11.95 0.03 -39.50
N SER A 212 11.55 0.11 -40.77
CA SER A 212 10.21 -0.28 -41.22
C SER A 212 9.94 -1.76 -40.96
N CYS A 213 8.76 -2.04 -40.45
CA CYS A 213 8.27 -3.40 -40.26
C CYS A 213 8.02 -4.14 -41.58
N LYS A 214 8.30 -5.44 -41.58
CA LYS A 214 7.83 -6.35 -42.62
C LYS A 214 6.44 -6.87 -42.29
N PHE A 215 5.63 -7.08 -43.32
CA PHE A 215 4.27 -7.56 -43.20
C PHE A 215 4.11 -8.82 -44.04
N ASP A 216 3.46 -9.82 -43.49
CA ASP A 216 3.13 -11.05 -44.21
C ASP A 216 2.23 -10.73 -45.41
N PHE A 217 2.60 -11.25 -46.59
CA PHE A 217 1.96 -10.90 -47.85
C PHE A 217 0.48 -11.26 -47.92
N PHE A 218 0.08 -12.39 -47.31
CA PHE A 218 -1.28 -12.91 -47.40
C PHE A 218 -2.19 -12.41 -46.28
N THR A 219 -1.65 -12.33 -45.06
CA THR A 219 -2.42 -11.97 -43.86
C THR A 219 -2.30 -10.49 -43.50
N GLY A 220 -1.30 -9.79 -44.03
CA GLY A 220 -0.94 -8.43 -43.65
C GLY A 220 -0.33 -8.32 -42.25
N LYS A 221 -0.04 -9.45 -41.58
CA LYS A 221 0.39 -9.48 -40.18
C LYS A 221 1.80 -8.89 -40.04
N PRO A 222 2.03 -7.95 -39.11
CA PRO A 222 3.38 -7.48 -38.81
C PRO A 222 4.27 -8.64 -38.34
N GLU A 223 5.55 -8.60 -38.69
CA GLU A 223 6.53 -9.53 -38.12
C GLU A 223 6.61 -9.45 -36.59
N LYS A 224 7.13 -10.51 -35.95
CA LYS A 224 7.12 -10.68 -34.49
C LYS A 224 7.75 -9.51 -33.71
N ASP A 225 8.78 -8.92 -34.27
CA ASP A 225 9.58 -7.87 -33.61
C ASP A 225 9.04 -6.46 -33.85
N CYS A 226 7.90 -6.34 -34.54
CA CYS A 226 7.22 -5.08 -34.69
C CYS A 226 6.60 -4.59 -33.38
N ARG A 227 6.75 -3.31 -33.11
CA ARG A 227 6.10 -2.62 -31.99
C ARG A 227 5.57 -1.27 -32.45
N PHE A 228 4.60 -0.76 -31.71
CA PHE A 228 4.09 0.59 -31.88
C PHE A 228 4.89 1.55 -31.01
N PHE A 229 5.47 2.58 -31.63
CA PHE A 229 6.22 3.64 -30.97
C PHE A 229 5.45 4.94 -31.09
N PRO A 230 5.04 5.56 -29.97
CA PRO A 230 4.28 6.80 -30.02
C PRO A 230 5.17 7.95 -30.48
N ARG A 231 4.57 8.91 -31.18
CA ARG A 231 5.22 10.19 -31.45
C ARG A 231 5.30 10.99 -30.14
N MET A 232 6.49 11.33 -29.68
CA MET A 232 6.67 11.97 -28.35
C MET A 232 6.17 13.42 -28.29
N ALA A 233 6.72 14.32 -29.12
CA ALA A 233 6.51 15.77 -28.96
C ALA A 233 5.20 16.33 -29.56
N ALA A 234 4.64 15.68 -30.59
CA ALA A 234 3.47 16.19 -31.31
C ALA A 234 2.21 15.34 -31.11
N ASN A 235 2.19 14.44 -30.13
CA ASN A 235 1.01 13.64 -29.82
C ASN A 235 -0.12 14.51 -29.27
N LYS A 236 -1.35 14.29 -29.75
CA LYS A 236 -2.55 15.01 -29.29
C LYS A 236 -3.51 14.13 -28.48
N ALA A 237 -3.17 12.86 -28.26
CA ALA A 237 -3.99 11.98 -27.44
C ALA A 237 -4.05 12.47 -25.99
N ALA A 238 -5.24 12.40 -25.40
CA ALA A 238 -5.47 12.80 -24.01
C ALA A 238 -5.55 11.61 -23.04
N SER A 239 -5.82 10.40 -23.55
CA SER A 239 -5.88 9.14 -22.81
C SER A 239 -5.04 8.05 -23.49
N SER A 240 -4.50 7.07 -22.76
CA SER A 240 -4.77 6.73 -21.37
C SER A 240 -3.53 6.78 -20.48
N LEU A 241 -3.73 7.21 -19.23
CA LEU A 241 -2.73 7.08 -18.17
C LEU A 241 -2.36 5.62 -17.87
N MET A 242 -3.18 4.62 -18.25
CA MET A 242 -2.81 3.20 -18.14
C MET A 242 -2.09 2.66 -19.39
N PHE A 243 -1.81 3.50 -20.39
CA PHE A 243 -1.16 3.08 -21.63
C PHE A 243 0.24 3.67 -21.82
N MET A 244 0.33 5.00 -21.98
CA MET A 244 1.58 5.71 -22.27
C MET A 244 1.62 7.00 -21.47
N GLN A 245 1.60 6.86 -20.15
CA GLN A 245 1.62 7.95 -19.16
C GLN A 245 2.80 8.91 -19.33
N TYR A 246 3.88 8.47 -19.96
CA TYR A 246 5.06 9.28 -20.20
C TYR A 246 4.88 10.34 -21.31
N LEU A 247 3.83 10.26 -22.12
CA LEU A 247 3.51 11.29 -23.13
C LEU A 247 2.93 12.54 -22.46
N ASP A 248 3.40 13.73 -22.86
CA ASP A 248 3.01 14.99 -22.22
C ASP A 248 1.52 15.32 -22.37
N SER A 249 0.89 14.96 -23.49
CA SER A 249 -0.53 15.22 -23.76
C SER A 249 -1.49 14.30 -22.99
N ILE A 250 -1.02 13.16 -22.50
CA ILE A 250 -1.84 12.19 -21.75
C ILE A 250 -2.11 12.70 -20.35
N VAL A 251 -3.38 12.98 -20.04
CA VAL A 251 -3.80 13.57 -18.77
C VAL A 251 -5.03 12.88 -18.15
N ALA A 252 -5.59 11.89 -18.84
CA ALA A 252 -6.83 11.22 -18.47
C ALA A 252 -6.73 9.71 -18.67
N PHE A 253 -7.67 9.00 -18.05
CA PHE A 253 -7.93 7.58 -18.30
C PHE A 253 -8.88 7.43 -19.48
N CYS A 254 -8.80 6.29 -20.18
CA CYS A 254 -9.84 5.90 -21.12
C CYS A 254 -11.17 5.67 -20.39
N ASP A 255 -12.26 6.03 -21.06
CA ASP A 255 -13.64 5.98 -20.58
C ASP A 255 -14.53 5.28 -21.63
N ASP A 256 -15.81 5.20 -21.34
CA ASP A 256 -16.83 4.47 -22.10
C ASP A 256 -16.66 4.58 -23.64
N PRO A 257 -16.59 3.45 -24.37
CA PRO A 257 -16.28 3.44 -25.80
C PRO A 257 -17.34 4.14 -26.67
N VAL A 258 -18.58 4.26 -26.18
CA VAL A 258 -19.71 4.77 -26.94
C VAL A 258 -19.98 6.24 -26.59
N THR A 259 -20.12 6.53 -25.31
CA THR A 259 -20.64 7.79 -24.77
C THR A 259 -19.56 8.81 -24.44
N ALA A 260 -18.30 8.40 -24.25
CA ALA A 260 -17.23 9.33 -23.95
C ALA A 260 -16.85 10.17 -25.18
N PRO A 261 -16.32 11.40 -24.98
CA PRO A 261 -15.71 12.18 -26.06
C PRO A 261 -14.61 11.38 -26.76
N ARG A 262 -14.43 11.61 -28.07
CA ARG A 262 -13.47 10.86 -28.92
C ARG A 262 -12.09 10.68 -28.28
N HIS A 263 -11.53 11.73 -27.69
CA HIS A 263 -10.19 11.73 -27.10
C HIS A 263 -10.07 10.91 -25.79
N LEU A 264 -11.19 10.40 -25.26
CA LEU A 264 -11.24 9.52 -24.08
C LEU A 264 -11.78 8.13 -24.40
N LYS A 265 -12.21 7.86 -25.64
CA LYS A 265 -12.85 6.58 -25.96
C LYS A 265 -11.90 5.41 -25.74
N HIS A 266 -12.39 4.41 -25.03
CA HIS A 266 -11.73 3.14 -24.84
C HIS A 266 -11.81 2.25 -26.08
N ASN A 267 -10.70 1.60 -26.41
CA ASN A 267 -10.63 0.56 -27.41
C ASN A 267 -10.73 -0.81 -26.75
N PHE A 268 -11.96 -1.32 -26.66
CA PHE A 268 -12.25 -2.62 -26.07
C PHE A 268 -11.76 -3.81 -26.92
N LEU A 269 -11.35 -3.59 -28.17
CA LEU A 269 -10.79 -4.64 -29.04
C LEU A 269 -9.29 -4.85 -28.84
N ALA A 270 -8.60 -3.94 -28.16
CA ALA A 270 -7.17 -4.03 -27.93
C ALA A 270 -6.83 -5.25 -27.02
N PRO A 271 -5.98 -6.19 -27.45
CA PRO A 271 -5.59 -7.34 -26.65
C PRO A 271 -4.53 -6.94 -25.61
N ASN A 272 -4.98 -6.32 -24.52
CA ASN A 272 -4.17 -5.98 -23.35
C ASN A 272 -4.75 -6.59 -22.07
N ARG A 273 -3.95 -6.58 -21.01
CA ARG A 273 -4.31 -7.16 -19.71
C ARG A 273 -5.58 -6.54 -19.12
N GLN A 274 -5.75 -5.21 -19.23
CA GLN A 274 -6.98 -4.52 -18.79
C GLN A 274 -8.22 -5.12 -19.47
N ASN A 275 -8.25 -5.22 -20.79
CA ASN A 275 -9.40 -5.77 -21.51
C ASN A 275 -9.63 -7.25 -21.19
N ARG A 276 -8.57 -8.05 -21.10
CA ARG A 276 -8.65 -9.48 -20.81
C ARG A 276 -9.18 -9.75 -19.41
N LEU A 277 -8.72 -9.04 -18.39
CA LEU A 277 -9.06 -9.30 -16.98
C LEU A 277 -10.27 -8.49 -16.47
N CYS A 278 -10.58 -7.35 -17.09
CA CYS A 278 -11.70 -6.49 -16.68
C CYS A 278 -12.96 -6.65 -17.52
N GLN A 279 -13.11 -7.75 -18.27
CA GLN A 279 -14.24 -8.00 -19.15
C GLN A 279 -14.43 -6.85 -20.17
N TYR A 280 -13.33 -6.44 -20.81
CA TYR A 280 -13.28 -5.39 -21.83
C TYR A 280 -13.68 -3.98 -21.37
N LYS A 281 -13.86 -3.77 -20.06
CA LYS A 281 -14.21 -2.48 -19.49
C LYS A 281 -13.01 -1.53 -19.48
N SER A 282 -13.28 -0.27 -19.79
CA SER A 282 -12.29 0.80 -19.67
C SER A 282 -11.85 1.01 -18.22
N ALA A 283 -10.68 1.63 -18.05
CA ALA A 283 -10.20 2.12 -16.76
C ALA A 283 -11.30 2.90 -16.01
N TRP A 284 -11.98 3.85 -16.68
CA TRP A 284 -12.99 4.68 -16.02
C TRP A 284 -14.26 3.91 -15.62
N GLU A 285 -14.66 2.89 -16.37
CA GLU A 285 -15.82 2.05 -16.02
C GLU A 285 -15.55 1.20 -14.78
N VAL A 286 -14.32 0.69 -14.61
CA VAL A 286 -13.89 -0.01 -13.39
C VAL A 286 -13.88 0.97 -12.23
N MET A 287 -13.23 2.12 -12.39
CA MET A 287 -13.13 3.15 -11.36
C MET A 287 -14.50 3.66 -10.90
N ARG A 288 -15.44 3.89 -11.81
CA ARG A 288 -16.79 4.41 -11.48
C ARG A 288 -17.60 3.48 -10.57
N LYS A 289 -17.27 2.19 -10.54
CA LYS A 289 -17.88 1.20 -9.64
C LYS A 289 -17.18 1.12 -8.28
N HIS A 290 -15.95 1.62 -8.18
CA HIS A 290 -15.18 1.60 -6.95
C HIS A 290 -15.81 2.53 -5.89
N PRO A 291 -15.81 2.17 -4.59
CA PRO A 291 -16.40 2.99 -3.51
C PRO A 291 -15.87 4.44 -3.45
N ASP A 292 -14.64 4.67 -3.94
CA ASP A 292 -14.08 6.02 -4.00
C ASP A 292 -14.88 6.96 -4.90
N PHE A 293 -15.59 6.43 -5.92
CA PHE A 293 -16.38 7.16 -6.92
C PHE A 293 -17.89 6.97 -6.76
N ALA A 294 -18.35 6.39 -5.66
CA ALA A 294 -19.77 6.15 -5.43
C ALA A 294 -20.62 7.44 -5.57
N LYS A 295 -21.87 7.26 -6.02
CA LYS A 295 -22.81 8.19 -6.70
C LYS A 295 -23.03 9.63 -6.16
N ARG A 296 -22.33 10.10 -5.13
CA ARG A 296 -22.57 11.41 -4.49
C ARG A 296 -21.38 12.39 -4.49
N LYS A 297 -20.22 12.03 -5.05
CA LYS A 297 -19.09 12.97 -5.10
C LYS A 297 -19.20 13.87 -6.31
N LYS A 298 -19.69 15.09 -6.07
CA LYS A 298 -19.63 16.15 -7.07
C LYS A 298 -18.16 16.52 -7.31
N PRO A 299 -17.77 16.79 -8.57
CA PRO A 299 -16.50 17.43 -8.86
C PRO A 299 -16.31 18.68 -8.01
N LEU A 300 -15.11 18.88 -7.49
CA LEU A 300 -14.74 20.10 -6.80
C LEU A 300 -14.40 21.21 -7.82
N PRO A 301 -14.41 22.48 -7.40
CA PRO A 301 -13.95 23.59 -8.23
C PRO A 301 -12.53 23.35 -8.80
N ARG A 302 -12.30 23.79 -10.04
CA ARG A 302 -10.99 23.61 -10.71
C ARG A 302 -9.82 24.26 -9.97
N ASN A 303 -10.09 25.27 -9.17
CA ASN A 303 -9.12 26.03 -8.37
C ASN A 303 -8.96 25.48 -6.94
N THR A 304 -9.51 24.31 -6.62
CA THR A 304 -9.27 23.66 -5.32
C THR A 304 -7.77 23.44 -5.10
N ASP A 305 -7.30 23.80 -3.91
CA ASP A 305 -5.94 23.48 -3.48
C ASP A 305 -5.81 21.97 -3.22
N THR A 306 -4.95 21.33 -4.02
CA THR A 306 -4.66 19.90 -3.94
C THR A 306 -3.36 19.61 -3.20
N ARG A 307 -2.70 20.62 -2.61
CA ARG A 307 -1.43 20.43 -1.89
C ARG A 307 -1.65 19.54 -0.66
N PRO A 308 -0.99 18.37 -0.56
CA PRO A 308 -1.11 17.52 0.60
C PRO A 308 -0.29 18.05 1.78
N ARG A 309 -0.70 17.68 2.99
CA ARG A 309 0.10 17.80 4.21
C ARG A 309 1.00 16.57 4.35
N PHE A 310 2.24 16.79 4.76
CA PHE A 310 3.18 15.73 5.08
C PHE A 310 3.39 15.69 6.59
N ARG A 311 3.26 14.49 7.17
CA ARG A 311 3.64 14.21 8.55
C ARG A 311 4.78 13.23 8.53
N TYR A 312 5.85 13.55 9.24
CA TYR A 312 6.98 12.66 9.40
C TYR A 312 6.86 11.96 10.75
N VAL A 313 6.86 10.63 10.73
CA VAL A 313 6.83 9.81 11.93
C VAL A 313 8.09 8.96 11.99
N GLN A 314 8.63 8.79 13.18
CA GLN A 314 9.71 7.85 13.42
C GLN A 314 9.38 7.06 14.67
N ALA A 315 9.73 5.78 14.67
CA ALA A 315 9.69 5.00 15.90
C ALA A 315 10.80 5.50 16.82
N HIS A 316 10.42 6.06 17.96
CA HIS A 316 11.39 6.42 19.00
C HIS A 316 11.47 5.28 20.03
N PRO A 317 12.66 4.98 20.56
CA PRO A 317 12.82 4.13 21.74
C PRO A 317 11.85 4.52 22.86
N ARG A 318 11.04 3.55 23.33
CA ARG A 318 10.00 3.76 24.34
C ARG A 318 10.35 3.09 25.65
N LYS A 319 9.74 3.54 26.74
CA LYS A 319 9.66 2.78 27.99
C LYS A 319 8.29 2.12 28.04
N ARG A 320 8.23 0.79 28.13
CA ARG A 320 7.00 0.02 28.25
C ARG A 320 7.10 -0.92 29.45
N VAL A 321 5.98 -1.24 30.07
CA VAL A 321 5.92 -2.23 31.14
C VAL A 321 4.76 -3.19 30.85
N LEU A 322 5.05 -4.48 30.79
CA LEU A 322 4.03 -5.52 30.75
C LEU A 322 3.53 -5.77 32.16
N VAL A 323 2.24 -5.54 32.40
CA VAL A 323 1.59 -5.83 33.68
C VAL A 323 0.69 -7.04 33.48
N LEU A 324 1.13 -8.20 33.98
CA LEU A 324 0.59 -9.53 33.64
C LEU A 324 -0.18 -10.12 34.82
N ASP A 325 -1.43 -10.52 34.58
CA ASP A 325 -2.27 -11.17 35.59
C ASP A 325 -1.80 -12.62 35.82
N THR A 326 -1.48 -12.96 37.06
CA THR A 326 -1.08 -14.31 37.50
C THR A 326 -1.98 -14.81 38.63
N SER A 327 -3.21 -14.33 38.73
CA SER A 327 -4.23 -14.82 39.67
C SER A 327 -4.66 -16.26 39.36
N GLY A 328 -5.30 -16.93 40.33
CA GLY A 328 -5.68 -18.35 40.19
C GLY A 328 -6.60 -18.66 39.00
N SER A 329 -7.33 -17.68 38.45
CA SER A 329 -8.11 -17.86 37.22
C SER A 329 -7.25 -18.00 35.95
N MET A 330 -5.98 -17.64 36.03
CA MET A 330 -5.02 -17.75 34.94
C MET A 330 -4.37 -19.14 34.87
N THR A 331 -4.53 -19.99 35.88
CA THR A 331 -3.88 -21.31 35.94
C THR A 331 -4.22 -22.19 34.73
N GLY A 332 -3.23 -22.93 34.23
CA GLY A 332 -3.37 -23.81 33.08
C GLY A 332 -3.28 -23.07 31.74
N ALA A 333 -4.25 -23.28 30.87
CA ALA A 333 -4.20 -22.80 29.48
C ALA A 333 -4.11 -21.27 29.36
N SER A 334 -4.79 -20.51 30.23
CA SER A 334 -4.81 -19.05 30.18
C SER A 334 -3.43 -18.44 30.38
N LEU A 335 -2.65 -18.95 31.34
CA LEU A 335 -1.26 -18.53 31.57
C LEU A 335 -0.39 -18.86 30.36
N SER A 336 -0.53 -20.06 29.79
CA SER A 336 0.23 -20.46 28.59
C SER A 336 -0.05 -19.55 27.39
N VAL A 337 -1.32 -19.21 27.15
CA VAL A 337 -1.72 -18.27 26.09
C VAL A 337 -1.18 -16.87 26.34
N MET A 338 -1.27 -16.37 27.58
CA MET A 338 -0.73 -15.07 27.94
C MET A 338 0.80 -15.01 27.76
N LYS A 339 1.53 -16.06 28.17
CA LYS A 339 2.97 -16.18 27.93
C LYS A 339 3.29 -16.15 26.44
N GLN A 340 2.58 -16.92 25.63
CA GLN A 340 2.80 -16.94 24.18
C GLN A 340 2.56 -15.57 23.55
N ALA A 341 1.47 -14.89 23.93
CA ALA A 341 1.19 -13.53 23.45
C ALA A 341 2.27 -12.52 23.88
N ALA A 342 2.72 -12.59 25.14
CA ALA A 342 3.79 -11.75 25.66
C ALA A 342 5.11 -12.02 24.95
N SER A 343 5.48 -13.29 24.71
CA SER A 343 6.67 -13.66 23.95
C SER A 343 6.65 -13.12 22.53
N ASN A 344 5.54 -13.29 21.81
CA ASN A 344 5.40 -12.75 20.46
C ASN A 344 5.49 -11.22 20.44
N TYR A 345 4.89 -10.55 21.43
CA TYR A 345 5.00 -9.10 21.57
C TYR A 345 6.44 -8.65 21.83
N ILE A 346 7.17 -9.34 22.73
CA ILE A 346 8.57 -9.04 23.03
C ILE A 346 9.46 -9.27 21.80
N LEU A 347 9.23 -10.33 21.04
CA LEU A 347 10.02 -10.63 19.84
C LEU A 347 9.75 -9.66 18.70
N SER A 348 8.48 -9.41 18.39
CA SER A 348 8.09 -8.81 17.11
C SER A 348 7.62 -7.36 17.21
N CYS A 349 7.27 -6.86 18.39
CA CYS A 349 6.63 -5.54 18.53
C CYS A 349 7.47 -4.51 19.30
N ILE A 350 8.40 -4.93 20.15
CA ILE A 350 9.26 -3.99 20.88
C ILE A 350 10.36 -3.46 19.97
N GLU A 351 10.42 -2.14 19.82
CA GLU A 351 11.41 -1.46 18.99
C GLU A 351 12.82 -1.54 19.60
N THR A 352 13.87 -1.72 18.80
CA THR A 352 15.25 -1.77 19.31
C THR A 352 15.65 -0.43 19.93
N GLY A 353 16.33 -0.46 21.07
CA GLY A 353 16.62 0.70 21.92
C GLY A 353 15.51 1.02 22.92
N SER A 354 14.30 0.47 22.77
CA SER A 354 13.23 0.61 23.78
C SER A 354 13.61 -0.12 25.06
N ARG A 355 13.05 0.33 26.18
CA ARG A 355 13.16 -0.32 27.49
C ARG A 355 11.86 -1.03 27.83
N LEU A 356 11.95 -2.29 28.23
CA LEU A 356 10.82 -3.10 28.67
C LEU A 356 10.99 -3.51 30.13
N GLY A 357 9.99 -3.24 30.96
CA GLY A 357 9.83 -3.86 32.28
C GLY A 357 8.74 -4.93 32.24
N ILE A 358 8.81 -5.87 33.17
CA ILE A 358 7.79 -6.93 33.32
C ILE A 358 7.38 -6.99 34.79
N VAL A 359 6.09 -6.87 35.03
CA VAL A 359 5.45 -6.95 36.34
C VAL A 359 4.39 -8.04 36.26
N GLN A 360 4.38 -8.93 37.24
CA GLN A 360 3.24 -9.82 37.47
C GLN A 360 2.39 -9.31 38.63
N PHE A 361 1.11 -9.61 38.63
CA PHE A 361 0.25 -9.34 39.76
C PHE A 361 -0.78 -10.46 39.99
N SER A 362 -0.99 -10.78 41.26
CA SER A 362 -2.12 -11.56 41.73
C SER A 362 -2.72 -10.84 42.94
N THR A 363 -2.61 -11.39 44.15
CA THR A 363 -2.96 -10.69 45.40
C THR A 363 -2.04 -9.46 45.60
N ASN A 364 -0.75 -9.62 45.27
CA ASN A 364 0.27 -8.58 45.31
C ASN A 364 0.94 -8.46 43.93
N ALA A 365 1.71 -7.39 43.69
CA ALA A 365 2.44 -7.18 42.45
C ALA A 365 3.96 -7.22 42.68
N THR A 366 4.68 -7.84 41.74
CA THR A 366 6.14 -7.99 41.79
C THR A 366 6.74 -7.74 40.41
N ALA A 367 7.84 -6.99 40.36
CA ALA A 367 8.61 -6.85 39.13
C ALA A 367 9.40 -8.13 38.87
N LEU A 368 9.19 -8.74 37.70
CA LEU A 368 9.95 -9.88 37.21
C LEU A 368 11.18 -9.44 36.42
N SER A 369 11.09 -8.29 35.75
CA SER A 369 12.23 -7.66 35.09
C SER A 369 12.15 -6.14 35.26
N PRO A 370 13.26 -5.47 35.64
CA PRO A 370 13.32 -4.02 35.63
C PRO A 370 13.24 -3.49 34.18
N LEU A 371 13.07 -2.17 34.02
CA LEU A 371 13.11 -1.50 32.71
C LEU A 371 14.46 -1.74 32.01
N THR A 372 14.50 -2.77 31.17
CA THR A 372 15.69 -3.28 30.50
C THR A 372 15.70 -2.82 29.05
N GLU A 373 16.80 -2.21 28.62
CA GLU A 373 16.96 -1.76 27.23
C GLU A 373 17.17 -2.95 26.29
N VAL A 374 16.35 -3.03 25.24
CA VAL A 374 16.38 -4.10 24.23
C VAL A 374 17.31 -3.66 23.11
N LYS A 375 18.53 -4.21 23.07
CA LYS A 375 19.53 -3.87 22.03
C LYS A 375 19.71 -5.00 21.02
N SER A 376 19.33 -6.21 21.39
CA SER A 376 19.59 -7.44 20.64
C SER A 376 18.49 -8.48 20.86
N GLU A 377 18.47 -9.50 19.99
CA GLU A 377 17.62 -10.69 20.18
C GLU A 377 17.89 -11.40 21.51
N ASN A 378 19.14 -11.37 21.99
CA ASN A 378 19.49 -12.00 23.27
C ASN A 378 18.81 -11.30 24.47
N ASP A 379 18.65 -9.97 24.40
CA ASP A 379 17.89 -9.22 25.40
C ASP A 379 16.41 -9.59 25.37
N ARG A 380 15.85 -9.84 24.16
CA ARG A 380 14.47 -10.29 23.99
C ARG A 380 14.25 -11.67 24.61
N PHE A 381 15.13 -12.63 24.36
CA PHE A 381 15.05 -13.95 24.98
C PHE A 381 15.16 -13.88 26.51
N SER A 382 16.08 -13.06 27.04
CA SER A 382 16.20 -12.85 28.49
C SER A 382 14.92 -12.29 29.14
N LEU A 383 14.23 -11.39 28.44
CA LEU A 383 12.93 -10.85 28.87
C LEU A 383 11.81 -11.90 28.80
N ILE A 384 11.84 -12.79 27.80
CA ILE A 384 10.88 -13.90 27.67
C ILE A 384 11.07 -14.92 28.79
N ASP A 385 12.32 -15.21 29.15
CA ASP A 385 12.64 -16.12 30.26
C ASP A 385 12.20 -15.56 31.61
N SER A 386 12.07 -14.23 31.70
CA SER A 386 11.54 -13.53 32.88
C SER A 386 10.00 -13.55 32.97
N LEU A 387 9.28 -14.13 32.00
CA LEU A 387 7.82 -14.21 32.05
C LEU A 387 7.32 -15.15 33.17
N PRO A 388 6.12 -14.92 33.73
CA PRO A 388 5.61 -15.70 34.84
C PRO A 388 5.56 -17.20 34.57
N THR A 389 5.79 -18.03 35.59
CA THR A 389 5.76 -19.50 35.48
C THR A 389 4.54 -20.13 36.12
N ASN A 390 4.00 -19.50 37.16
CA ASN A 390 2.89 -20.00 37.95
C ASN A 390 1.80 -18.94 38.10
N ALA A 391 0.57 -19.39 38.32
CA ALA A 391 -0.57 -18.53 38.62
C ALA A 391 -1.29 -19.04 39.86
N ASP A 392 -1.53 -18.16 40.82
CA ASP A 392 -2.22 -18.43 42.08
C ASP A 392 -2.65 -17.12 42.76
N GLY A 393 -3.55 -17.24 43.74
CA GLY A 393 -4.00 -16.12 44.55
C GLY A 393 -5.16 -15.33 43.93
N LYS A 394 -5.47 -14.19 44.54
CA LYS A 394 -6.55 -13.29 44.11
C LYS A 394 -6.06 -12.37 43.00
N THR A 395 -6.87 -11.38 42.62
CA THR A 395 -6.57 -10.44 41.54
C THR A 395 -6.57 -9.01 42.08
N SER A 396 -5.47 -8.28 41.92
CA SER A 396 -5.33 -6.87 42.29
C SER A 396 -4.64 -6.08 41.17
N ILE A 397 -5.45 -5.66 40.18
CA ILE A 397 -4.95 -4.83 39.07
C ILE A 397 -4.38 -3.49 39.57
N GLY A 398 -4.93 -2.93 40.66
CA GLY A 398 -4.42 -1.69 41.27
C GLY A 398 -2.98 -1.83 41.75
N SER A 399 -2.64 -2.97 42.38
CA SER A 399 -1.26 -3.27 42.77
C SER A 399 -0.36 -3.41 41.53
N GLY A 400 -0.84 -4.09 40.48
CA GLY A 400 -0.11 -4.26 39.23
C GLY A 400 0.20 -2.94 38.52
N LEU A 401 -0.80 -2.07 38.36
CA LEU A 401 -0.65 -0.77 37.72
C LEU A 401 0.26 0.16 38.53
N LYS A 402 0.10 0.21 39.85
CA LYS A 402 0.97 1.00 40.72
C LYS A 402 2.42 0.54 40.55
N LYS A 403 2.66 -0.78 40.58
CA LYS A 403 4.01 -1.34 40.44
C LYS A 403 4.61 -1.16 39.05
N GLY A 404 3.78 -1.10 38.01
CA GLY A 404 4.24 -0.83 36.65
C GLY A 404 4.60 0.64 36.37
N VAL A 405 4.16 1.57 37.22
CA VAL A 405 4.47 3.01 37.11
C VAL A 405 5.68 3.40 37.97
N GLU A 406 5.89 2.70 39.09
CA GLU A 406 7.12 2.75 39.91
C GLU A 406 8.36 2.38 39.08
#